data_AF-A0A3R6P9I5-F1
#
_entry.id   AF-A0A3R6P9I5-F1
#
_cell.length_a   1.000
_cell.length_b   1.000
_cell.length_c   1.000
_cell.angle_alpha   90.00
_cell.angle_beta   90.00
_cell.angle_gamma   90.00
#
_symmetry.space_group_name_H-M   'P 1'
#
loop_
_entity.id
_entity.type
_entity.pdbx_description
1 polymer ?
#
loop_
_entity_poly.entity_id
_entity_poly.type
_entity_poly.pdbx_seq_one_letter_code
_entity_poly.pdbx_strand_id
1 'polypeptide(L)'
;MIRKIKNDSGYSLVELIIVLAIIAVMSGLAAVSISSIRTARATSSKESFNQELSTLQSLTKTQESDWAMKLEKVDGKYNLVYGKSKNGSDFTEDTSKDREILDRVTIYYSNNGSSAGSEVSSMIIKFNKSDGSVKTGSGVYTFYKDGSNDAVGKVTLNQATGSHYTGS
;
A
#
# COMPACT_ATOMS: atom_id res chain seq x y z
N MET A 1 -24.14 -59.50 25.94
CA MET A 1 -25.13 -58.45 26.33
C MET A 1 -24.27 -57.27 26.79
N ILE A 2 -24.20 -56.11 26.14
CA ILE A 2 -25.24 -55.13 25.79
C ILE A 2 -24.89 -54.47 24.43
N ARG A 3 -25.87 -54.33 23.54
CA ARG A 3 -25.85 -53.41 22.39
C ARG A 3 -26.64 -52.17 22.79
N LYS A 4 -26.10 -50.98 22.47
CA LYS A 4 -26.79 -49.82 21.88
C LYS A 4 -26.06 -48.54 22.26
N ILE A 5 -25.60 -47.79 21.26
CA ILE A 5 -26.18 -46.48 20.93
C ILE A 5 -26.12 -46.37 19.40
N LYS A 6 -27.27 -46.26 18.73
CA LYS A 6 -27.33 -45.74 17.36
C LYS A 6 -28.34 -44.61 17.41
N ASN A 7 -27.83 -43.38 17.41
CA ASN A 7 -28.62 -42.17 17.47
C ASN A 7 -28.69 -41.61 16.05
N ASP A 8 -29.63 -42.10 15.26
CA ASP A 8 -29.94 -41.57 13.93
C ASP A 8 -31.08 -40.55 14.08
N SER A 9 -30.78 -39.38 14.64
CA SER A 9 -31.67 -38.22 14.63
C SER A 9 -31.53 -37.50 13.29
N GLY A 10 -32.42 -37.80 12.35
CA GLY A 10 -32.49 -37.12 11.05
C GLY A 10 -32.93 -35.67 11.20
N TYR A 11 -32.25 -34.76 10.51
CA TYR A 11 -32.60 -33.34 10.46
C TYR A 11 -33.97 -33.14 9.80
N SER A 12 -34.84 -32.34 10.41
CA SER A 12 -36.11 -31.94 9.80
C SER A 12 -35.86 -31.00 8.61
N LEU A 13 -36.71 -31.07 7.58
CA LEU A 13 -36.65 -30.14 6.44
C LEU A 13 -36.75 -28.68 6.90
N VAL A 14 -37.53 -28.41 7.94
CA VAL A 14 -37.67 -27.07 8.53
C VAL A 14 -36.38 -26.60 9.17
N GLU A 15 -35.68 -27.49 9.88
CA GLU A 15 -34.39 -27.18 10.51
C GLU A 15 -33.34 -26.87 9.44
N LEU A 16 -33.33 -27.62 8.32
CA LEU A 16 -32.42 -27.35 7.20
C LEU A 16 -32.69 -25.99 6.55
N ILE A 17 -33.96 -25.61 6.36
CA ILE A 17 -34.35 -24.32 5.76
C ILE A 17 -33.94 -23.15 6.66
N ILE A 18 -34.14 -23.26 7.98
CA ILE A 18 -33.75 -22.22 8.93
C ILE A 18 -32.22 -22.06 8.94
N VAL A 19 -31.48 -23.17 8.90
CA VAL A 19 -30.01 -23.13 8.86
C VAL A 19 -29.50 -22.46 7.57
N LEU A 20 -30.07 -22.80 6.41
CA LEU A 20 -29.70 -22.16 5.14
C LEU A 20 -30.02 -20.66 5.12
N ALA A 21 -31.15 -20.25 5.70
CA ALA A 21 -31.53 -18.84 5.81
C ALA A 21 -30.53 -18.04 6.66
N ILE A 22 -30.10 -18.58 7.81
CA ILE A 22 -29.13 -17.91 8.69
C ILE A 22 -27.75 -17.84 8.01
N ILE A 23 -27.29 -18.93 7.37
CA ILE A 23 -26.00 -18.93 6.66
C ILE A 23 -26.01 -17.92 5.52
N ALA A 24 -27.11 -17.78 4.77
CA ALA A 24 -27.21 -16.79 3.70
C ALA A 24 -27.08 -15.35 4.21
N VAL A 25 -27.76 -15.02 5.32
CA VAL A 25 -27.67 -13.69 5.95
C VAL A 25 -26.27 -13.43 6.52
N MET A 26 -25.71 -14.39 7.27
CA MET A 26 -24.37 -14.25 7.86
C MET A 26 -23.27 -14.16 6.80
N SER A 27 -23.39 -14.93 5.71
CA SER A 27 -22.45 -14.90 4.58
C SER A 27 -22.53 -13.58 3.80
N GLY A 28 -23.73 -13.02 3.65
CA GLY A 28 -23.94 -11.70 3.05
C GLY A 28 -23.23 -10.58 3.84
N LEU A 29 -23.29 -10.62 5.17
CA LEU A 29 -22.62 -9.64 6.03
C LEU A 29 -21.09 -9.79 6.02
N ALA A 30 -20.59 -11.03 6.00
CA ALA A 30 -19.14 -11.30 5.98
C ALA A 30 -18.45 -10.77 4.71
N ALA A 31 -19.12 -10.83 3.55
CA ALA A 31 -18.57 -10.35 2.28
C ALA A 31 -18.33 -8.82 2.28
N VAL A 32 -19.21 -8.05 2.93
CA VAL A 32 -19.09 -6.59 3.05
C VAL A 32 -17.85 -6.20 3.87
N SER A 33 -17.56 -6.93 4.95
CA SER A 33 -16.37 -6.70 5.78
C SER A 33 -15.05 -6.98 5.05
N ILE A 34 -15.01 -7.92 4.11
CA ILE A 34 -13.78 -8.25 3.36
C ILE A 34 -13.42 -7.13 2.37
N SER A 35 -14.41 -6.49 1.74
CA SER A 35 -14.21 -5.37 0.82
C SER A 35 -13.67 -4.12 1.54
N SER A 36 -14.20 -3.84 2.74
CA SER A 36 -13.74 -2.71 3.57
C SER A 36 -12.31 -2.91 4.08
N ILE A 37 -11.92 -4.13 4.46
CA ILE A 37 -10.54 -4.43 4.90
C ILE A 37 -9.52 -4.20 3.77
N ARG A 38 -9.85 -4.63 2.54
CA ARG A 38 -8.96 -4.40 1.38
C ARG A 38 -8.76 -2.92 1.10
N THR A 39 -9.84 -2.14 1.16
CA THR A 39 -9.78 -0.69 0.99
C THR A 39 -8.98 -0.04 2.13
N ALA A 40 -9.19 -0.46 3.38
CA ALA A 40 -8.45 0.07 4.53
C ALA A 40 -6.95 -0.21 4.45
N ARG A 41 -6.53 -1.42 4.03
CA ARG A 41 -5.11 -1.72 3.79
C ARG A 41 -4.52 -0.87 2.68
N ALA A 42 -5.24 -0.70 1.58
CA ALA A 42 -4.78 0.14 0.49
C ALA A 42 -4.64 1.61 0.90
N THR A 43 -5.55 2.12 1.73
CA THR A 43 -5.43 3.45 2.34
C THR A 43 -4.23 3.52 3.29
N SER A 44 -4.02 2.48 4.12
CA SER A 44 -2.84 2.40 5.00
C SER A 44 -1.54 2.48 4.20
N SER A 45 -1.43 1.74 3.09
CA SER A 45 -0.27 1.77 2.20
C SER A 45 0.00 3.18 1.64
N LYS A 46 -1.05 3.92 1.28
CA LYS A 46 -0.94 5.32 0.84
C LYS A 46 -0.43 6.23 1.96
N GLU A 47 -0.94 6.06 3.17
CA GLU A 47 -0.49 6.85 4.34
C GLU A 47 0.93 6.49 4.76
N SER A 48 1.30 5.21 4.79
CA SER A 48 2.67 4.73 5.02
C SER A 48 3.64 5.38 4.04
N PHE A 49 3.34 5.36 2.73
CA PHE A 49 4.18 6.03 1.74
C PHE A 49 4.38 7.53 2.03
N ASN A 50 3.30 8.23 2.39
CA ASN A 50 3.37 9.65 2.74
C ASN A 50 4.16 9.91 4.03
N GLN A 51 4.10 9.02 5.01
CA GLN A 51 4.90 9.07 6.23
C GLN A 51 6.39 8.81 5.95
N GLU A 52 6.70 7.80 5.14
CA GLU A 52 8.08 7.47 4.75
C GLU A 52 8.74 8.62 3.95
N LEU A 53 7.98 9.38 3.15
CA LEU A 53 8.49 10.62 2.54
C LEU A 53 8.92 11.66 3.59
N SER A 54 8.15 11.83 4.67
CA SER A 54 8.49 12.72 5.79
C SER A 54 9.76 12.24 6.51
N THR A 55 9.84 10.93 6.77
CA THR A 55 11.01 10.30 7.39
C THR A 55 12.25 10.48 6.53
N LEU A 56 12.17 10.21 5.23
CA LEU A 56 13.27 10.41 4.30
C LEU A 56 13.74 11.87 4.25
N GLN A 57 12.81 12.81 4.20
CA GLN A 57 13.15 14.23 4.19
C GLN A 57 13.87 14.63 5.49
N SER A 58 13.42 14.11 6.64
CA SER A 58 14.08 14.31 7.94
C SER A 58 15.48 13.72 7.96
N LEU A 59 15.67 12.47 7.52
CA LEU A 59 16.98 11.81 7.43
C LEU A 59 17.95 12.61 6.54
N THR A 60 17.47 13.07 5.39
CA THR A 60 18.28 13.85 4.44
C THR A 60 18.72 15.20 5.04
N LYS A 61 17.82 15.89 5.74
CA LYS A 61 18.09 17.20 6.35
C LYS A 61 18.98 17.10 7.59
N THR A 62 18.77 16.09 8.43
CA THR A 62 19.42 16.00 9.76
C THR A 62 20.75 15.23 9.74
N GLN A 63 20.92 14.27 8.82
CA GLN A 63 22.09 13.40 8.79
C GLN A 63 22.96 13.69 7.57
N GLU A 64 22.65 13.07 6.44
CA GLU A 64 23.50 13.10 5.23
C GLU A 64 22.67 13.41 3.99
N SER A 65 23.27 14.16 3.07
CA SER A 65 22.62 14.53 1.80
C SER A 65 22.30 13.33 0.92
N ASP A 66 22.98 12.21 1.12
CA ASP A 66 22.94 11.07 0.21
C ASP A 66 21.77 10.13 0.49
N TRP A 67 21.03 10.33 1.59
CA TRP A 67 19.82 9.57 1.88
C TRP A 67 18.83 9.61 0.69
N ALA A 68 18.30 8.43 0.38
CA ALA A 68 17.30 8.20 -0.64
C ALA A 68 16.41 7.01 -0.24
N MET A 69 15.25 6.92 -0.88
CA MET A 69 14.35 5.79 -0.75
C MET A 69 14.04 5.24 -2.14
N LYS A 70 14.08 3.92 -2.29
CA LYS A 70 13.66 3.24 -3.51
C LYS A 70 12.31 2.60 -3.28
N LEU A 71 11.33 2.99 -4.10
CA LEU A 71 10.06 2.31 -4.26
C LEU A 71 10.24 1.25 -5.35
N GLU A 72 10.04 -0.02 -5.04
CA GLU A 72 10.20 -1.11 -6.01
C GLU A 72 9.08 -2.14 -5.91
N LYS A 73 8.64 -2.66 -7.05
CA LYS A 73 7.64 -3.73 -7.09
C LYS A 73 8.32 -5.09 -6.98
N VAL A 74 7.97 -5.84 -5.93
CA VAL A 74 8.51 -7.18 -5.63
C VAL A 74 7.34 -8.10 -5.28
N ASP A 75 7.22 -9.23 -5.99
CA ASP A 75 6.17 -10.24 -5.77
C ASP A 75 4.73 -9.69 -5.71
N GLY A 76 4.43 -8.70 -6.56
CA GLY A 76 3.11 -8.07 -6.63
C GLY A 76 2.80 -7.07 -5.51
N LYS A 77 3.76 -6.79 -4.63
CA LYS A 77 3.70 -5.73 -3.61
C LYS A 77 4.76 -4.67 -3.88
N TYR A 78 4.69 -3.56 -3.15
CA TYR A 78 5.65 -2.48 -3.28
C TYR A 78 6.47 -2.36 -2.00
N ASN A 79 7.79 -2.42 -2.14
CA ASN A 79 8.72 -2.22 -1.04
C ASN A 79 9.26 -0.80 -1.08
N LEU A 80 9.34 -0.17 0.10
CA LEU A 80 10.08 1.05 0.35
C LEU A 80 11.37 0.70 1.06
N VAL A 81 12.48 0.90 0.37
CA VAL A 81 13.80 0.53 0.84
C VAL A 81 14.63 1.79 1.04
N TYR A 82 15.22 1.95 2.22
CA TYR A 82 16.13 3.05 2.52
C TYR A 82 17.54 2.75 2.01
N GLY A 83 18.25 3.81 1.64
CA GLY A 83 19.61 3.67 1.18
C GLY A 83 20.26 5.01 0.85
N LYS A 84 21.34 4.93 0.09
CA LYS A 84 22.10 6.08 -0.36
C LYS A 84 22.08 6.18 -1.87
N SER A 85 22.04 7.40 -2.36
CA SER A 85 22.08 7.76 -3.78
C SER A 85 22.77 9.11 -3.91
N LYS A 86 23.81 9.23 -4.73
CA LYS A 86 24.50 10.51 -4.93
C LYS A 86 23.72 11.38 -5.91
N ASN A 87 23.25 10.78 -7.01
CA ASN A 87 22.69 11.49 -8.14
C ASN A 87 21.21 11.23 -8.37
N GLY A 88 20.61 10.26 -7.69
CA GLY A 88 19.21 9.86 -7.89
C GLY A 88 19.02 8.77 -8.96
N SER A 89 20.09 8.40 -9.66
CA SER A 89 20.13 7.30 -10.63
C SER A 89 20.84 6.05 -10.11
N ASP A 90 21.68 6.24 -9.10
CA ASP A 90 22.39 5.20 -8.34
C ASP A 90 21.63 4.90 -7.05
N PHE A 91 21.63 3.65 -6.59
CA PHE A 91 21.03 3.30 -5.30
C PHE A 91 21.78 2.16 -4.64
N THR A 92 22.21 2.39 -3.41
CA THR A 92 22.79 1.39 -2.52
C THR A 92 21.90 1.25 -1.30
N GLU A 93 21.28 0.09 -1.13
CA GLU A 93 20.43 -0.21 0.02
C GLU A 93 21.22 -0.14 1.33
N ASP A 94 20.59 0.42 2.36
CA ASP A 94 21.06 0.34 3.73
C ASP A 94 20.25 -0.74 4.47
N THR A 95 20.84 -1.93 4.59
CA THR A 95 20.19 -3.10 5.19
C THR A 95 20.02 -2.99 6.72
N SER A 96 20.50 -1.92 7.35
CA SER A 96 20.26 -1.66 8.78
C SER A 96 18.89 -1.02 9.06
N LYS A 97 18.22 -0.54 8.01
CA LYS A 97 16.87 0.02 8.08
C LYS A 97 15.85 -1.01 7.63
N ASP A 98 14.77 -1.11 8.38
CA ASP A 98 13.63 -1.92 7.98
C ASP A 98 13.02 -1.36 6.68
N ARG A 99 12.53 -2.27 5.85
CA ARG A 99 11.75 -1.94 4.66
C ARG A 99 10.28 -1.87 5.00
N GLU A 100 9.58 -0.89 4.44
CA GLU A 100 8.13 -0.80 4.54
C GLU A 100 7.48 -1.51 3.35
N ILE A 101 6.46 -2.32 3.60
CA ILE A 101 5.78 -3.09 2.55
C ILE A 101 4.38 -2.53 2.36
N LEU A 102 4.15 -1.96 1.19
CA LEU A 102 2.85 -1.48 0.75
C LEU A 102 2.11 -2.63 0.06
N ASP A 103 1.08 -3.14 0.73
CA ASP A 103 0.24 -4.23 0.22
C ASP A 103 -1.11 -3.72 -0.31
N ARG A 104 -1.80 -4.58 -1.06
CA ARG A 104 -3.15 -4.34 -1.60
C ARG A 104 -3.28 -3.08 -2.46
N VAL A 105 -2.17 -2.63 -3.06
CA VAL A 105 -2.14 -1.48 -3.96
C VAL A 105 -1.42 -1.77 -5.27
N THR A 106 -1.84 -1.07 -6.30
CA THR A 106 -1.08 -0.86 -7.54
C THR A 106 -0.78 0.63 -7.66
N ILE A 107 0.49 1.01 -7.85
CA ILE A 107 0.92 2.41 -7.80
C ILE A 107 1.26 2.88 -9.21
N TYR A 108 0.60 3.96 -9.65
CA TYR A 108 0.89 4.63 -10.91
C TYR A 108 1.56 5.97 -10.65
N TYR A 109 2.60 6.27 -11.41
CA TYR A 109 3.34 7.52 -11.32
C TYR A 109 3.11 8.41 -12.54
N SER A 110 2.91 9.69 -12.29
CA SER A 110 2.89 10.73 -13.33
C SER A 110 3.72 11.94 -12.88
N ASN A 111 4.56 12.46 -13.77
CA ASN A 111 5.45 13.59 -13.43
C ASN A 111 4.66 14.91 -13.21
N ASN A 112 3.46 15.04 -13.79
CA ASN A 112 2.71 16.32 -13.81
C ASN A 112 1.20 16.19 -13.54
N GLY A 113 0.74 15.06 -12.98
CA GLY A 113 -0.66 14.84 -12.56
C GLY A 113 -1.73 14.85 -13.66
N SER A 114 -1.35 15.08 -14.93
CA SER A 114 -2.27 15.39 -16.04
C SER A 114 -2.41 14.27 -17.08
N SER A 115 -1.59 13.23 -17.01
CA SER A 115 -1.65 12.05 -17.88
C SER A 115 -1.91 10.81 -17.03
N ALA A 116 -2.63 9.83 -17.58
CA ALA A 116 -2.66 8.48 -17.00
C ALA A 116 -1.21 8.03 -16.78
N GLY A 117 -0.82 7.86 -15.52
CA GLY A 117 0.55 7.55 -15.15
C GLY A 117 1.00 6.21 -15.73
N SER A 118 2.25 5.85 -15.49
CA SER A 118 2.73 4.49 -15.73
C SER A 118 2.80 3.74 -14.41
N GLU A 119 2.50 2.44 -14.42
CA GLU A 119 2.70 1.62 -13.23
C GLU A 119 4.17 1.68 -12.81
N VAL A 120 4.41 1.87 -11.52
CA VAL A 120 5.77 1.95 -10.97
C VAL A 120 6.37 0.54 -10.94
N SER A 121 7.48 0.33 -11.64
CA SER A 121 8.32 -0.86 -11.47
C SER A 121 9.41 -0.60 -10.43
N SER A 122 10.11 0.53 -10.58
CA SER A 122 11.09 1.04 -9.63
C SER A 122 11.18 2.56 -9.75
N MET A 123 11.32 3.24 -8.61
CA MET A 123 11.48 4.69 -8.53
C MET A 123 12.40 5.04 -7.36
N ILE A 124 13.41 5.87 -7.63
CA ILE A 124 14.26 6.44 -6.57
C ILE A 124 13.73 7.84 -6.24
N ILE A 125 13.50 8.05 -4.95
CA ILE A 125 13.05 9.32 -4.38
C ILE A 125 14.19 9.87 -3.54
N LYS A 126 14.52 11.14 -3.78
CA LYS A 126 15.64 11.81 -3.10
C LYS A 126 15.35 13.29 -2.93
N PHE A 127 15.66 13.81 -1.75
CA PHE A 127 15.62 15.24 -1.46
C PHE A 127 17.01 15.86 -1.53
N ASN A 128 17.06 17.17 -1.77
CA ASN A 128 18.24 18.00 -1.60
C ASN A 128 18.34 18.45 -0.15
N LYS A 129 19.51 18.26 0.47
CA LYS A 129 19.74 18.69 1.87
C LYS A 129 19.73 20.22 2.03
N SER A 130 20.16 20.95 1.00
CA SER A 130 20.32 22.42 1.03
C SER A 130 19.02 23.18 1.21
N ASP A 131 17.96 22.77 0.52
CA ASP A 131 16.70 23.51 0.43
C ASP A 131 15.46 22.61 0.67
N GLY A 132 15.64 21.29 0.78
CA GLY A 132 14.55 20.34 0.95
C GLY A 132 13.76 20.04 -0.31
N SER A 133 14.14 20.59 -1.47
CA SER A 133 13.56 20.27 -2.78
C SER A 133 13.78 18.81 -3.16
N VAL A 134 13.05 18.32 -4.16
CA VAL A 134 13.16 16.93 -4.62
C VAL A 134 14.10 16.87 -5.80
N LYS A 135 15.16 16.07 -5.66
CA LYS A 135 16.15 15.81 -6.71
C LYS A 135 15.65 14.79 -7.73
N THR A 136 14.96 13.74 -7.26
CA THR A 136 14.32 12.72 -8.11
C THR A 136 13.06 12.17 -7.43
N GLY A 137 12.10 11.72 -8.23
CA GLY A 137 10.87 11.09 -7.77
C GLY A 137 9.73 12.08 -7.44
N SER A 138 9.86 13.36 -7.79
CA SER A 138 8.73 14.31 -7.68
C SER A 138 7.63 13.97 -8.67
N GLY A 139 6.38 14.24 -8.31
CA GLY A 139 5.22 13.96 -9.16
C GLY A 139 4.04 13.45 -8.33
N VAL A 140 3.09 12.80 -9.01
CA VAL A 140 1.87 12.27 -8.42
C VAL A 140 1.90 10.75 -8.47
N TYR A 141 1.78 10.13 -7.30
CA TYR A 141 1.64 8.70 -7.10
C TYR A 141 0.18 8.38 -6.81
N THR A 142 -0.50 7.76 -7.76
CA THR A 142 -1.90 7.34 -7.62
C THR A 142 -1.96 5.89 -7.18
N PHE A 143 -2.69 5.64 -6.10
CA PHE A 143 -2.85 4.33 -5.48
C PHE A 143 -4.18 3.75 -5.89
N TYR A 144 -4.15 2.63 -6.60
CA TYR A 144 -5.32 1.82 -6.95
C TYR A 144 -5.39 0.60 -6.05
N LYS A 145 -6.60 0.11 -5.76
CA LYS A 145 -6.76 -1.18 -5.08
C LYS A 145 -6.18 -2.29 -5.97
N ASP A 146 -5.43 -3.20 -5.36
CA ASP A 146 -4.87 -4.35 -6.05
C ASP A 146 -5.95 -5.15 -6.82
N GLY A 147 -5.71 -5.38 -8.10
CA GLY A 147 -6.63 -6.07 -9.03
C GLY A 147 -7.89 -5.27 -9.41
N SER A 148 -7.93 -3.95 -9.19
CA SER A 148 -9.06 -3.09 -9.52
C SER A 148 -8.60 -1.75 -10.12
N ASN A 149 -9.50 -1.07 -10.83
CA ASN A 149 -9.32 0.31 -11.30
C ASN A 149 -9.85 1.35 -10.30
N ASP A 150 -10.24 0.91 -9.10
CA ASP A 150 -10.70 1.80 -8.02
C ASP A 150 -9.51 2.55 -7.40
N ALA A 151 -9.43 3.85 -7.66
CA ALA A 151 -8.47 4.71 -6.99
C ALA A 151 -8.82 4.87 -5.50
N VAL A 152 -7.82 4.71 -4.64
CA VAL A 152 -7.88 4.97 -3.19
C VAL A 152 -7.47 6.40 -2.88
N GLY A 153 -6.70 7.01 -3.78
CA GLY A 153 -6.28 8.40 -3.72
C GLY A 153 -4.89 8.57 -4.31
N LYS A 154 -4.30 9.73 -4.08
CA LYS A 154 -2.97 10.09 -4.59
C LYS A 154 -2.10 10.72 -3.52
N VAL A 155 -0.79 10.58 -3.69
CA VAL A 155 0.24 11.33 -2.97
C VAL A 155 0.94 12.21 -3.97
N THR A 156 0.89 13.52 -3.74
CA THR A 156 1.58 14.50 -4.59
C THR A 156 2.85 14.95 -3.88
N LEU A 157 3.99 14.82 -4.55
CA LEU A 157 5.30 15.26 -4.06
C LEU A 157 5.79 16.42 -4.92
N ASN A 158 5.81 17.63 -4.35
CA ASN A 158 6.20 18.86 -5.03
C ASN A 158 7.72 18.93 -5.23
N GLN A 159 8.16 19.14 -6.47
CA GLN A 159 9.58 19.19 -6.80
C GLN A 159 10.32 20.34 -6.10
N ALA A 160 9.76 21.54 -6.11
CA ALA A 160 10.46 22.74 -5.65
C ALA A 160 10.55 22.81 -4.12
N THR A 161 9.50 22.40 -3.42
CA THR A 161 9.43 22.55 -1.95
C THR A 161 9.75 21.27 -1.19
N GLY A 162 9.69 20.12 -1.85
CA GLY A 162 9.68 18.80 -1.18
C GLY A 162 8.49 18.60 -0.25
N SER A 163 7.46 19.44 -0.36
CA SER A 163 6.21 19.23 0.35
C SER A 163 5.41 18.12 -0.32
N HIS A 164 4.80 17.29 0.50
CA HIS A 164 3.94 16.20 0.05
C HIS A 164 2.63 16.20 0.80
N TYR A 165 1.57 15.78 0.10
CA TYR A 165 0.23 15.70 0.66
C TYR A 165 -0.57 14.59 -0.01
N THR A 166 -1.55 14.08 0.74
CA THR A 166 -2.53 13.14 0.24
C THR A 166 -3.72 13.88 -0.36
N GLY A 167 -4.28 13.33 -1.43
CA GLY A 167 -5.50 13.83 -2.06
C GLY A 167 -6.38 12.68 -2.53
N SER A 168 -7.62 13.01 -2.87
CA SER A 168 -8.57 12.11 -3.53
C SER A 168 -8.21 11.88 -5.00
#